data_AF-A0A5N6TJV8-F1
#
_entry.id   AF-A0A5N6TJV8-F1
#
_cell.length_a   1.000
_cell.length_b   1.000
_cell.length_c   1.000
_cell.angle_alpha   90.00
_cell.angle_beta   90.00
_cell.angle_gamma   90.00
#
_symmetry.space_group_name_H-M   'P 1'
#
loop_
_entity.id
_entity.type
_entity.pdbx_description
1 polymer ?
#
loop_
_entity_poly.entity_id
_entity_poly.type
_entity_poly.pdbx_seq_one_letter_code
_entity_poly.pdbx_strand_id
1 'polypeptide(L)'
;MHCPWAYLSWLLYFSSFVTADHHTHYDRLCPGNKPITIGQVVYNTACDRSDQSPSLVRKLGSLSGSTPEQCAEACEHDKDACKYIVWGPGACFHSSASVPTPFNVPGAILLSTVPAFTKTPAELQTEFDNCTTLRTQAEIERDNYKKKVDELTQKIWGPNKLDPTDFQCVAANDGKVITVKDNKYRIHFHDKILQHPNSVEGARDNGIEYDTNWWTRDQSIESCVKICDSMRAKGSSPRCTRVEVNDQGRCFPQRVIDQNKADGQLRRSRSICAAIKI
;
A
#
# COMPACT_ATOMS: atom_id res chain seq x y z
N MET A 1 49.45 -25.32 -68.44
CA MET A 1 49.98 -25.73 -67.13
C MET A 1 49.53 -24.69 -66.11
N HIS A 2 48.51 -24.99 -65.32
CA HIS A 2 47.96 -24.10 -64.29
C HIS A 2 48.47 -24.57 -62.93
N CYS A 3 49.08 -23.66 -62.16
CA CYS A 3 49.73 -23.93 -60.89
C CYS A 3 48.68 -23.85 -59.75
N PRO A 4 48.34 -24.94 -59.05
CA PRO A 4 47.23 -24.96 -58.08
C PRO A 4 47.62 -24.49 -56.67
N TRP A 5 48.80 -23.90 -56.46
CA TRP A 5 49.34 -23.65 -55.12
C TRP A 5 49.10 -22.23 -54.55
N ALA A 6 48.41 -21.33 -55.27
CA ALA A 6 48.21 -19.95 -54.80
C ALA A 6 46.94 -19.73 -53.95
N TYR A 7 46.02 -20.69 -53.84
CA TYR A 7 44.73 -20.49 -53.15
C TYR A 7 44.73 -20.82 -51.65
N LEU A 8 45.73 -21.53 -51.14
CA LEU A 8 45.80 -21.92 -49.72
C LEU A 8 46.32 -20.82 -48.80
N SER A 9 47.02 -19.81 -49.32
CA SER A 9 47.59 -18.72 -48.52
C SER A 9 46.57 -17.64 -48.13
N TRP A 10 45.42 -17.58 -48.81
CA TRP A 10 44.38 -16.57 -48.55
C TRP A 10 43.40 -16.96 -47.42
N LEU A 11 43.31 -18.25 -47.08
CA LEU A 11 42.45 -18.74 -46.00
C LEU A 11 43.10 -18.66 -44.60
N LEU A 12 44.41 -18.44 -44.52
CA LEU A 12 45.14 -18.38 -43.24
C LEU A 12 45.27 -16.96 -42.64
N TYR A 13 44.86 -15.91 -43.36
CA TYR A 13 44.90 -14.53 -42.84
C TYR A 13 43.67 -14.11 -42.01
N PHE A 14 42.63 -14.95 -41.89
CA PHE A 14 41.37 -14.60 -41.21
C PHE A 14 41.13 -15.34 -39.87
N SER A 15 42.14 -15.96 -39.28
CA SER A 15 41.98 -16.73 -38.02
C SER A 15 42.64 -16.10 -36.80
N SER A 16 42.77 -14.77 -36.78
CA SER A 16 42.84 -14.05 -35.51
C SER A 16 41.40 -13.76 -35.08
N PHE A 17 40.77 -14.72 -34.39
CA PHE A 17 39.58 -14.39 -33.59
C PHE A 17 40.03 -13.45 -32.48
N VAL A 18 40.08 -12.15 -32.77
CA VAL A 18 40.28 -11.11 -31.78
C VAL A 18 39.03 -11.14 -30.91
N THR A 19 39.11 -11.78 -29.75
CA THR A 19 38.11 -11.61 -28.71
C THR A 19 38.15 -10.13 -28.33
N ALA A 20 37.08 -9.40 -28.62
CA ALA A 20 36.98 -7.99 -28.27
C ALA A 20 37.22 -7.82 -26.76
N ASP A 21 38.19 -6.98 -26.40
CA ASP A 21 38.40 -6.59 -25.01
C ASP A 21 37.27 -5.66 -24.58
N HIS A 22 36.34 -6.21 -23.81
CA HIS A 22 35.15 -5.49 -23.35
C HIS A 22 35.53 -4.19 -22.64
N HIS A 23 36.59 -4.18 -21.82
CA HIS A 23 36.93 -3.00 -21.04
C HIS A 23 37.43 -1.85 -21.92
N THR A 24 38.33 -2.14 -22.87
CA THR A 24 38.85 -1.15 -23.82
C THR A 24 37.75 -0.54 -24.68
N HIS A 25 36.82 -1.37 -25.20
CA HIS A 25 35.71 -0.85 -26.01
C HIS A 25 34.69 -0.08 -25.17
N TYR A 26 34.45 -0.51 -23.92
CA TYR A 26 33.60 0.20 -22.98
C TYR A 26 34.16 1.58 -22.66
N ASP A 27 35.41 1.68 -22.22
CA ASP A 27 36.06 2.94 -21.84
C ASP A 27 36.24 3.92 -23.01
N ARG A 28 36.30 3.40 -24.24
CA ARG A 28 36.34 4.26 -25.44
C ARG A 28 35.01 4.96 -25.68
N LEU A 29 33.89 4.25 -25.47
CA LEU A 29 32.53 4.72 -25.76
C LEU A 29 31.87 5.43 -24.55
N CYS A 30 32.18 4.96 -23.34
CA CYS A 30 31.74 5.43 -22.03
C CYS A 30 32.93 6.07 -21.31
N PRO A 31 32.84 7.25 -20.68
CA PRO A 31 31.66 7.94 -20.13
C PRO A 31 31.01 9.00 -21.04
N GLY A 32 31.47 9.13 -22.28
CA GLY A 32 31.05 10.21 -23.18
C GLY A 32 29.82 9.93 -24.05
N ASN A 33 29.24 8.72 -24.00
CA ASN A 33 28.23 8.27 -24.96
C ASN A 33 28.65 8.59 -26.40
N LYS A 34 29.92 8.28 -26.74
CA LYS A 34 30.47 8.60 -28.06
C LYS A 34 29.76 7.77 -29.13
N PRO A 35 29.21 8.38 -30.18
CA PRO A 35 28.54 7.62 -31.23
C PRO A 35 29.53 6.76 -32.01
N ILE A 36 29.03 5.70 -32.64
CA ILE A 36 29.78 4.90 -33.62
C ILE A 36 29.15 5.11 -35.00
N THR A 37 29.97 5.10 -36.05
CA THR A 37 29.49 5.30 -37.43
C THR A 37 29.79 4.05 -38.23
N ILE A 38 28.76 3.43 -38.79
CA ILE A 38 28.86 2.27 -39.69
C ILE A 38 28.37 2.71 -41.07
N GLY A 39 29.31 2.85 -42.02
CA GLY A 39 29.01 3.42 -43.33
C GLY A 39 28.47 4.85 -43.23
N GLN A 40 27.18 5.03 -43.55
CA GLN A 40 26.48 6.33 -43.44
C GLN A 40 25.56 6.43 -42.21
N VAL A 41 25.46 5.37 -41.41
CA VAL A 41 24.56 5.32 -40.26
C VAL A 41 25.32 5.64 -38.98
N VAL A 42 24.80 6.60 -38.21
CA VAL A 42 25.32 6.97 -36.90
C VAL A 42 24.49 6.29 -35.83
N TYR A 43 25.13 5.45 -35.02
CA TYR A 43 24.55 4.83 -33.84
C TYR A 43 24.94 5.64 -32.60
N ASN A 44 23.95 6.12 -31.89
CA ASN A 44 24.12 6.72 -30.57
C ASN A 44 24.40 5.61 -29.56
N THR A 45 25.33 5.86 -28.64
CA THR A 45 25.61 4.95 -27.52
C THR A 45 24.92 5.46 -26.26
N ALA A 46 24.40 4.53 -25.47
CA ALA A 46 23.96 4.80 -24.10
C ALA A 46 24.60 3.75 -23.18
N CYS A 47 25.50 4.21 -22.32
CA CYS A 47 26.25 3.39 -21.38
C CYS A 47 25.40 2.94 -20.19
N ASP A 48 25.70 1.75 -19.67
CA ASP A 48 24.99 1.09 -18.57
C ASP A 48 23.48 0.90 -18.85
N ARG A 49 23.09 0.71 -20.12
CA ARG A 49 21.69 0.58 -20.56
C ARG A 49 21.41 -0.65 -21.42
N SER A 50 20.16 -1.12 -21.37
CA SER A 50 19.57 -2.13 -22.26
C SER A 50 18.18 -1.71 -22.71
N ASP A 51 17.77 -2.12 -23.91
CA ASP A 51 16.48 -1.77 -24.53
C ASP A 51 15.26 -2.41 -23.84
N GLN A 52 15.45 -3.60 -23.25
CA GLN A 52 14.39 -4.40 -22.62
C GLN A 52 14.97 -5.37 -21.58
N SER A 53 14.07 -6.03 -20.85
CA SER A 53 14.39 -7.22 -20.05
C SER A 53 15.04 -8.30 -20.91
N PRO A 54 16.02 -9.08 -20.39
CA PRO A 54 16.77 -10.08 -21.15
C PRO A 54 15.93 -11.12 -21.90
N SER A 55 14.65 -11.31 -21.54
CA SER A 55 13.74 -12.27 -22.18
C SER A 55 13.23 -11.87 -23.57
N LEU A 56 13.33 -10.59 -23.94
CA LEU A 56 12.81 -10.06 -25.22
C LEU A 56 13.90 -9.66 -26.21
N VAL A 57 15.16 -9.72 -25.77
CA VAL A 57 16.31 -9.48 -26.65
C VAL A 57 16.78 -10.82 -27.23
N ARG A 58 17.04 -10.84 -28.53
CA ARG A 58 17.53 -12.05 -29.21
C ARG A 58 19.06 -12.01 -29.25
N LYS A 59 19.71 -13.05 -28.75
CA LYS A 59 21.17 -13.17 -28.84
C LYS A 59 21.57 -13.40 -30.30
N LEU A 60 22.51 -12.60 -30.80
CA LEU A 60 23.12 -12.84 -32.11
C LEU A 60 24.15 -13.97 -31.95
N GLY A 61 23.67 -15.20 -32.08
CA GLY A 61 24.38 -16.42 -31.68
C GLY A 61 25.76 -16.65 -32.35
N SER A 62 26.03 -16.01 -33.49
CA SER A 62 27.30 -16.09 -34.21
C SER A 62 28.35 -15.05 -33.77
N LEU A 63 28.01 -14.11 -32.90
CA LEU A 63 28.84 -12.94 -32.55
C LEU A 63 29.36 -13.00 -31.10
N SER A 64 29.93 -14.14 -30.74
CA SER A 64 30.60 -14.28 -29.44
C SER A 64 31.96 -13.58 -29.50
N GLY A 65 32.20 -12.62 -28.61
CA GLY A 65 33.45 -11.85 -28.58
C GLY A 65 33.54 -10.74 -29.63
N SER A 66 32.41 -10.29 -30.18
CA SER A 66 32.37 -9.22 -31.19
C SER A 66 32.53 -7.83 -30.59
N THR A 67 33.05 -6.90 -31.40
CA THR A 67 33.12 -5.47 -31.04
C THR A 67 31.75 -4.79 -31.17
N PRO A 68 31.53 -3.62 -30.53
CA PRO A 68 30.30 -2.85 -30.73
C PRO A 68 30.00 -2.55 -32.22
N GLU A 69 31.03 -2.25 -33.01
CA GLU A 69 30.92 -2.01 -34.45
C GLU A 69 30.46 -3.25 -35.21
N GLN A 70 30.99 -4.43 -34.88
CA GLN A 70 30.56 -5.69 -35.50
C GLN A 70 29.10 -6.02 -35.16
N CYS A 71 28.65 -5.72 -33.94
CA CYS A 71 27.23 -5.85 -33.61
C CYS A 71 26.35 -4.91 -34.46
N ALA A 72 26.82 -3.67 -34.68
CA ALA A 72 26.13 -2.69 -35.51
C ALA A 72 26.12 -3.06 -37.00
N GLU A 73 27.22 -3.58 -37.54
CA GLU A 73 27.26 -4.12 -38.90
C GLU A 73 26.28 -5.29 -39.08
N ALA A 74 26.20 -6.19 -38.10
CA ALA A 74 25.23 -7.29 -38.15
C ALA A 74 23.78 -6.80 -38.10
N CYS A 75 23.52 -5.72 -37.36
CA CYS A 75 22.22 -5.06 -37.30
C CYS A 75 21.85 -4.42 -38.66
N GLU A 76 22.81 -3.78 -39.33
CA GLU A 76 22.61 -3.19 -40.65
C GLU A 76 22.27 -4.23 -41.73
N HIS A 77 22.63 -5.50 -41.54
CA HIS A 77 22.26 -6.59 -42.45
C HIS A 77 20.78 -6.99 -42.34
N ASP A 78 20.14 -6.72 -41.20
CA ASP A 78 18.74 -7.04 -40.90
C ASP A 78 18.01 -5.81 -40.32
N LYS A 79 17.94 -4.74 -41.11
CA LYS A 79 17.39 -3.43 -40.69
C LYS A 79 15.93 -3.47 -40.24
N ASP A 80 15.19 -4.45 -40.72
CA ASP A 80 13.77 -4.59 -40.39
C ASP A 80 13.59 -5.23 -39.01
N ALA A 81 14.42 -6.21 -38.66
CA ALA A 81 14.37 -6.87 -37.35
C ALA A 81 15.26 -6.22 -36.28
N CYS A 82 16.23 -5.38 -36.66
CA CYS A 82 17.18 -4.79 -35.75
C CYS A 82 16.99 -3.27 -35.62
N LYS A 83 16.40 -2.83 -34.50
CA LYS A 83 16.22 -1.41 -34.15
C LYS A 83 17.18 -0.95 -33.06
N TYR A 84 17.45 -1.85 -32.12
CA TYR A 84 18.35 -1.60 -31.00
C TYR A 84 19.33 -2.75 -30.84
N ILE A 85 20.53 -2.42 -30.38
CA ILE A 85 21.58 -3.39 -30.12
C ILE A 85 22.06 -3.21 -28.69
N VAL A 86 22.15 -4.29 -27.94
CA VAL A 86 22.79 -4.29 -26.63
C VAL A 86 24.09 -5.05 -26.77
N TRP A 87 25.20 -4.36 -26.59
CA TRP A 87 26.52 -4.95 -26.52
C TRP A 87 26.96 -5.06 -25.06
N GLY A 88 27.38 -6.24 -24.65
CA GLY A 88 27.88 -6.50 -23.30
C GLY A 88 29.04 -7.49 -23.33
N PRO A 89 29.52 -7.95 -22.15
CA PRO A 89 30.65 -8.86 -22.07
C PRO A 89 30.49 -10.11 -22.95
N GLY A 90 31.20 -10.12 -24.08
CA GLY A 90 31.29 -11.25 -25.01
C GLY A 90 30.05 -11.54 -25.85
N ALA A 91 29.03 -10.66 -25.89
CA ALA A 91 27.81 -10.92 -26.66
C ALA A 91 27.16 -9.66 -27.23
N CYS A 92 26.59 -9.81 -28.42
CA CYS A 92 25.64 -8.87 -29.01
C CYS A 92 24.20 -9.42 -28.87
N PHE A 93 23.28 -8.54 -28.52
CA PHE A 93 21.84 -8.80 -28.57
C PHE A 93 21.20 -7.75 -29.45
N HIS A 94 20.15 -8.12 -30.18
CA HIS A 94 19.31 -7.15 -30.89
C HIS A 94 17.85 -7.23 -30.46
N SER A 95 17.15 -6.12 -30.67
CA SER A 95 15.74 -5.95 -30.39
C SER A 95 15.04 -5.30 -31.57
N SER A 96 13.83 -5.78 -31.86
CA SER A 96 12.94 -5.26 -32.89
C SER A 96 11.88 -4.31 -32.34
N ALA A 97 11.98 -3.90 -31.06
CA ALA A 97 11.01 -2.99 -30.48
C ALA A 97 10.96 -1.66 -31.23
N SER A 98 9.78 -1.04 -31.24
CA SER A 98 9.58 0.29 -31.84
C SER A 98 9.94 1.42 -30.88
N VAL A 99 9.86 1.19 -29.57
CA VAL A 99 10.11 2.18 -28.52
C VAL A 99 11.10 1.59 -27.52
N PRO A 100 12.21 2.29 -27.21
CA PRO A 100 13.15 1.77 -26.26
C PRO A 100 12.66 2.01 -24.84
N THR A 101 12.71 0.97 -24.01
CA THR A 101 12.45 1.08 -22.57
C THR A 101 13.78 0.90 -21.83
N PRO A 102 14.60 1.95 -21.67
CA PRO A 102 15.96 1.80 -21.18
C PRO A 102 15.97 1.34 -19.72
N PHE A 103 16.52 0.16 -19.45
CA PHE A 103 16.80 -0.34 -18.11
C PHE A 103 18.29 -0.22 -17.80
N ASN A 104 18.63 0.01 -16.53
CA ASN A 104 20.03 0.06 -16.10
C ASN A 104 20.63 -1.35 -16.08
N VAL A 105 21.67 -1.56 -16.87
CA VAL A 105 22.45 -2.80 -16.94
C VAL A 105 23.93 -2.43 -16.90
N PRO A 106 24.57 -2.47 -15.71
CA PRO A 106 25.98 -2.08 -15.58
C PRO A 106 26.90 -2.84 -16.55
N GLY A 107 27.76 -2.10 -17.25
CA GLY A 107 28.71 -2.63 -18.22
C GLY A 107 28.15 -2.96 -19.61
N ALA A 108 26.86 -2.71 -19.87
CA ALA A 108 26.27 -2.83 -21.20
C ALA A 108 26.27 -1.49 -21.96
N ILE A 109 26.29 -1.55 -23.29
CA ILE A 109 26.14 -0.40 -24.17
C ILE A 109 24.93 -0.65 -25.07
N LEU A 110 23.95 0.24 -25.01
CA LEU A 110 22.84 0.29 -25.95
C LEU A 110 23.24 1.14 -27.16
N LEU A 111 23.19 0.55 -28.36
CA LEU A 111 23.37 1.23 -29.63
C LEU A 111 22.01 1.43 -30.30
N SER A 112 21.75 2.65 -30.75
CA SER A 112 20.48 3.04 -31.37
C SER A 112 20.71 4.04 -32.50
N THR A 113 20.07 3.84 -33.64
CA THR A 113 20.02 4.83 -34.72
C THR A 113 19.08 6.00 -34.39
N VAL A 114 18.15 5.80 -33.44
CA VAL A 114 17.30 6.86 -32.89
C VAL A 114 18.13 7.64 -31.85
N PRO A 115 18.14 8.99 -31.88
CA PRO A 115 18.78 9.80 -30.86
C PRO A 115 18.31 9.36 -29.47
N ALA A 116 19.25 8.99 -28.60
CA ALA A 116 18.95 8.43 -27.28
C ALA A 116 18.05 9.35 -26.45
N PHE A 117 18.14 10.66 -26.67
CA PHE A 117 17.24 11.67 -26.13
C PHE A 117 17.19 12.84 -27.11
N THR A 118 16.02 13.12 -27.69
CA THR A 118 15.82 14.32 -28.53
C THR A 118 15.66 15.59 -27.70
N LYS A 119 15.60 15.45 -26.37
CA LYS A 119 15.41 16.58 -25.45
C LYS A 119 16.72 17.30 -25.21
N THR A 120 16.70 18.60 -25.44
CA THR A 120 17.75 19.53 -25.07
C THR A 120 17.92 19.57 -23.54
N PRO A 121 19.08 20.02 -23.02
CA PRO A 121 19.28 20.21 -21.59
C PRO A 121 18.20 21.09 -20.92
N ALA A 122 17.69 22.09 -21.64
CA ALA A 122 16.62 22.97 -21.16
C ALA A 122 15.27 22.23 -21.01
N GLU A 123 14.94 21.36 -21.96
CA GLU A 123 13.74 20.51 -21.88
C GLU A 123 13.87 19.49 -20.73
N LEU A 124 15.06 18.91 -20.55
CA LEU A 124 15.32 17.98 -19.45
C LEU A 124 15.19 18.67 -18.07
N GLN A 125 15.71 19.90 -17.95
CA GLN A 125 15.56 20.70 -16.73
C GLN A 125 14.09 21.00 -16.45
N THR A 126 13.33 21.36 -17.48
CA THR A 126 11.88 21.60 -17.37
C THR A 126 11.13 20.36 -16.87
N GLU A 127 11.49 19.16 -17.35
CA GLU A 127 10.89 17.92 -16.85
C GLU A 127 11.25 17.64 -15.39
N PHE A 128 12.48 17.93 -14.99
CA PHE A 128 12.92 17.78 -13.61
C PHE A 128 12.16 18.71 -12.66
N ASP A 129 11.96 19.96 -13.07
CA ASP A 129 11.21 20.96 -12.30
C ASP A 129 9.72 20.58 -12.20
N ASN A 130 9.13 20.09 -13.28
CA ASN A 130 7.78 19.54 -13.30
C ASN A 130 7.63 18.34 -12.36
N CYS A 131 8.60 17.42 -12.37
CA CYS A 131 8.61 16.25 -11.48
C CYS A 131 8.67 16.67 -10.00
N THR A 132 9.51 17.66 -9.69
CA THR A 132 9.65 18.21 -8.33
C THR A 132 8.35 18.87 -7.85
N THR A 133 7.66 19.58 -8.75
CA THR A 133 6.36 20.21 -8.47
C THR A 133 5.29 19.15 -8.18
N LEU A 134 5.18 18.12 -9.03
CA LEU A 134 4.23 17.02 -8.85
C LEU A 134 4.49 16.26 -7.54
N ARG A 135 5.76 16.00 -7.19
CA ARG A 135 6.11 15.36 -5.93
C ARG A 135 5.62 16.19 -4.74
N THR A 136 5.87 17.49 -4.76
CA THR A 136 5.46 18.40 -3.69
C THR A 136 3.93 18.45 -3.54
N GLN A 137 3.21 18.47 -4.66
CA GLN A 137 1.75 18.40 -4.64
C GLN A 137 1.23 17.08 -4.05
N ALA A 138 1.83 15.95 -4.44
CA ALA A 138 1.45 14.64 -3.90
C ALA A 138 1.69 14.53 -2.39
N GLU A 139 2.76 15.13 -1.87
CA GLU A 139 3.05 15.21 -0.43
C GLU A 139 1.97 16.01 0.32
N ILE A 140 1.57 17.16 -0.22
CA ILE A 140 0.49 18.00 0.34
C ILE A 140 -0.84 17.24 0.34
N GLU A 141 -1.20 16.58 -0.76
CA GLU A 141 -2.42 15.79 -0.87
C GLU A 141 -2.43 14.63 0.13
N ARG A 142 -1.32 13.90 0.26
CA ARG A 142 -1.15 12.84 1.26
C ARG A 142 -1.39 13.35 2.68
N ASP A 143 -0.80 14.48 3.03
CA ASP A 143 -0.91 15.05 4.38
C ASP A 143 -2.35 15.54 4.67
N ASN A 144 -3.02 16.11 3.67
CA ASN A 144 -4.45 16.44 3.75
C ASN A 144 -5.33 15.19 3.95
N TYR A 145 -5.06 14.11 3.23
CA TYR A 145 -5.77 12.84 3.42
C TYR A 145 -5.55 12.26 4.81
N LYS A 146 -4.31 12.29 5.32
CA LYS A 146 -3.99 11.83 6.66
C LYS A 146 -4.79 12.58 7.72
N LYS A 147 -4.84 13.91 7.63
CA LYS A 147 -5.65 14.74 8.54
C LYS A 147 -7.14 14.38 8.47
N LYS A 148 -7.69 14.18 7.27
CA LYS A 148 -9.09 13.79 7.09
C LYS A 148 -9.40 12.42 7.69
N VAL A 149 -8.48 11.47 7.58
CA VAL A 149 -8.60 10.14 8.21
C VAL A 149 -8.57 10.26 9.73
N ASP A 150 -7.68 11.07 10.29
CA ASP A 150 -7.60 11.30 11.74
C ASP A 150 -8.89 11.94 12.28
N GLU A 151 -9.44 12.93 11.58
CA GLU A 151 -10.73 13.58 11.90
C GLU A 151 -11.90 12.57 11.86
N LEU A 152 -11.95 11.72 10.83
CA LEU A 152 -12.97 10.66 10.73
C LEU A 152 -12.83 9.63 11.84
N THR A 153 -11.60 9.24 12.19
CA THR A 153 -11.32 8.25 13.24
C THR A 153 -11.74 8.80 14.61
N GLN A 154 -11.43 10.07 14.90
CA GLN A 154 -11.91 10.75 16.10
C GLN A 154 -13.44 10.80 16.17
N LYS A 155 -14.11 11.03 15.03
CA LYS A 155 -15.58 11.03 14.96
C LYS A 155 -16.18 9.65 15.22
N ILE A 156 -15.51 8.57 14.79
CA ILE A 156 -16.00 7.19 14.95
C ILE A 156 -15.90 6.73 16.42
N TRP A 157 -14.88 7.17 17.17
CA TRP A 157 -14.61 6.66 18.51
C TRP A 157 -15.35 7.42 19.63
N GLY A 158 -16.05 8.51 19.28
CA GLY A 158 -16.77 9.37 20.22
C GLY A 158 -15.84 10.10 21.21
N PRO A 159 -16.38 11.02 22.04
CA PRO A 159 -15.58 11.78 23.00
C PRO A 159 -14.88 10.91 24.04
N ASN A 160 -15.38 9.69 24.26
CA ASN A 160 -14.84 8.73 25.22
C ASN A 160 -13.81 7.75 24.63
N LYS A 161 -13.45 7.90 23.35
CA LYS A 161 -12.47 7.05 22.64
C LYS A 161 -12.72 5.55 22.86
N LEU A 162 -13.98 5.15 22.75
CA LEU A 162 -14.39 3.77 22.89
C LEU A 162 -14.17 3.02 21.58
N ASP A 163 -13.81 1.75 21.68
CA ASP A 163 -13.86 0.84 20.53
C ASP A 163 -15.32 0.79 20.04
N PRO A 164 -15.60 1.12 18.76
CA PRO A 164 -16.97 1.18 18.24
C PRO A 164 -17.60 -0.21 18.00
N THR A 165 -16.82 -1.28 18.05
CA THR A 165 -17.28 -2.66 17.81
C THR A 165 -18.36 -3.09 18.80
N ASP A 166 -19.31 -3.91 18.35
CA ASP A 166 -20.42 -4.46 19.15
C ASP A 166 -21.12 -3.41 20.03
N PHE A 167 -21.49 -2.27 19.45
CA PHE A 167 -22.17 -1.17 20.14
C PHE A 167 -21.34 -0.60 21.33
N GLN A 168 -20.02 -0.66 21.22
CA GLN A 168 -19.05 -0.32 22.27
C GLN A 168 -19.04 -1.29 23.46
N CYS A 169 -19.75 -2.42 23.37
CA CYS A 169 -19.75 -3.50 24.35
C CYS A 169 -18.71 -4.58 24.02
N VAL A 170 -17.42 -4.24 24.07
CA VAL A 170 -16.31 -5.19 23.87
C VAL A 170 -15.38 -5.23 25.07
N ALA A 171 -14.61 -6.32 25.22
CA ALA A 171 -13.64 -6.49 26.31
C ALA A 171 -12.63 -5.34 26.41
N ALA A 172 -12.24 -4.75 25.28
CA ALA A 172 -11.34 -3.60 25.23
C ALA A 172 -11.90 -2.33 25.89
N ASN A 173 -13.21 -2.25 26.11
CA ASN A 173 -13.87 -1.15 26.81
C ASN A 173 -14.20 -1.47 28.28
N ASP A 174 -13.94 -2.69 28.76
CA ASP A 174 -14.20 -3.07 30.16
C ASP A 174 -13.43 -2.19 31.15
N GLY A 175 -14.08 -1.77 32.23
CA GLY A 175 -13.51 -0.92 33.26
C GLY A 175 -13.26 0.54 32.86
N LYS A 176 -13.38 0.90 31.56
CA LYS A 176 -13.23 2.29 31.12
C LYS A 176 -14.29 3.17 31.76
N VAL A 177 -13.87 4.36 32.17
CA VAL A 177 -14.76 5.40 32.67
C VAL A 177 -15.12 6.33 31.52
N ILE A 178 -16.40 6.45 31.23
CA ILE A 178 -16.93 7.40 30.27
C ILE A 178 -17.58 8.58 30.98
N THR A 179 -17.42 9.75 30.38
CA THR A 179 -18.04 10.98 30.86
C THR A 179 -19.12 11.39 29.87
N VAL A 180 -20.35 11.53 30.37
CA VAL A 180 -21.48 12.02 29.59
C VAL A 180 -22.04 13.23 30.34
N LYS A 181 -21.89 14.42 29.74
CA LYS A 181 -22.05 15.70 30.43
C LYS A 181 -21.09 15.77 31.62
N ASP A 182 -21.62 15.77 32.85
CA ASP A 182 -20.85 15.84 34.10
C ASP A 182 -20.93 14.53 34.91
N ASN A 183 -21.58 13.50 34.37
CA ASN A 183 -21.72 12.21 35.02
C ASN A 183 -20.67 11.22 34.52
N LYS A 184 -20.06 10.48 35.43
CA LYS A 184 -19.11 9.41 35.13
C LYS A 184 -19.79 8.06 35.21
N TYR A 185 -19.47 7.18 34.28
CA TYR A 185 -19.97 5.82 34.23
C TYR A 185 -18.82 4.87 33.98
N ARG A 186 -18.79 3.74 34.67
CA ARG A 186 -17.85 2.65 34.38
C ARG A 186 -18.54 1.60 33.52
N ILE A 187 -17.90 1.21 32.41
CA ILE A 187 -18.35 0.14 31.54
C ILE A 187 -17.93 -1.21 32.14
N HIS A 188 -18.82 -2.19 32.08
CA HIS A 188 -18.62 -3.57 32.50
C HIS A 188 -18.98 -4.50 31.34
N PHE A 189 -17.98 -5.11 30.72
CA PHE A 189 -18.16 -6.08 29.63
C PHE A 189 -18.41 -7.49 30.19
N HIS A 190 -19.31 -8.24 29.55
CA HIS A 190 -19.71 -9.59 29.97
C HIS A 190 -20.06 -9.62 31.46
N ASP A 191 -21.02 -8.78 31.82
CA ASP A 191 -21.31 -8.36 33.18
C ASP A 191 -21.06 -9.45 34.23
N LYS A 192 -19.85 -9.47 34.79
CA LYS A 192 -19.46 -10.41 35.84
C LYS A 192 -20.26 -10.18 37.13
N ILE A 193 -20.95 -9.03 37.23
CA ILE A 193 -21.86 -8.72 38.34
C ILE A 193 -23.06 -9.70 38.33
N LEU A 194 -23.43 -10.26 37.17
CA LEU A 194 -24.46 -11.30 37.08
C LEU A 194 -23.93 -12.73 37.25
N GLN A 195 -22.60 -12.92 37.33
CA GLN A 195 -21.96 -14.24 37.36
C GLN A 195 -21.23 -14.58 38.66
N HIS A 196 -21.17 -13.71 39.68
CA HIS A 196 -20.68 -14.13 41.00
C HIS A 196 -21.75 -15.00 41.70
N PRO A 197 -21.55 -16.33 41.85
CA PRO A 197 -22.48 -17.18 42.59
C PRO A 197 -22.31 -17.01 44.11
N ASN A 198 -21.22 -16.34 44.53
CA ASN A 198 -20.80 -16.21 45.93
C ASN A 198 -20.86 -14.77 46.47
N SER A 199 -21.41 -13.81 45.72
CA SER A 199 -21.81 -12.53 46.31
C SER A 199 -23.22 -12.68 46.89
N VAL A 200 -23.27 -13.25 48.09
CA VAL A 200 -24.44 -13.34 48.98
C VAL A 200 -25.69 -13.94 48.31
N GLU A 201 -25.85 -15.25 48.44
CA GLU A 201 -27.18 -15.86 48.51
C GLU A 201 -28.08 -15.01 49.42
N GLY A 202 -29.03 -14.27 48.84
CA GLY A 202 -30.05 -13.56 49.60
C GLY A 202 -30.42 -12.18 49.11
N ALA A 203 -29.65 -11.53 48.23
CA ALA A 203 -30.18 -10.40 47.49
C ALA A 203 -30.93 -10.94 46.27
N ARG A 204 -32.17 -11.37 46.47
CA ARG A 204 -33.15 -11.21 45.39
C ARG A 204 -33.00 -9.75 44.93
N ASP A 205 -32.75 -9.50 43.65
CA ASP A 205 -32.96 -8.19 43.01
C ASP A 205 -34.46 -7.84 43.11
N ASN A 206 -34.94 -7.64 44.34
CA ASN A 206 -36.30 -7.33 44.72
C ASN A 206 -36.49 -5.83 44.44
N GLY A 207 -37.15 -5.51 43.34
CA GLY A 207 -37.57 -4.14 43.04
C GLY A 207 -36.93 -3.50 41.82
N ILE A 208 -36.20 -4.25 40.99
CA ILE A 208 -35.70 -3.70 39.73
C ILE A 208 -36.65 -4.10 38.60
N GLU A 209 -37.51 -3.17 38.21
CA GLU A 209 -38.32 -3.32 37.00
C GLU A 209 -37.57 -2.69 35.82
N TYR A 210 -37.36 -3.48 34.76
CA TYR A 210 -36.96 -2.93 33.48
C TYR A 210 -38.22 -2.34 32.85
N ASP A 211 -38.16 -1.07 32.46
CA ASP A 211 -39.22 -0.49 31.65
C ASP A 211 -39.09 -1.06 30.23
N THR A 212 -39.74 -2.20 30.00
CA THR A 212 -39.66 -2.92 28.72
C THR A 212 -40.26 -2.13 27.57
N ASN A 213 -40.95 -1.01 27.82
CA ASN A 213 -41.54 -0.21 26.75
C ASN A 213 -40.57 0.83 26.17
N TRP A 214 -39.36 0.95 26.71
CA TRP A 214 -38.36 1.95 26.31
C TRP A 214 -37.09 1.29 25.77
N TRP A 215 -37.19 0.62 24.62
CA TRP A 215 -36.00 0.30 23.82
C TRP A 215 -35.90 1.24 22.62
N THR A 216 -34.69 1.71 22.35
CA THR A 216 -34.31 2.31 21.08
C THR A 216 -33.34 1.36 20.39
N ARG A 217 -33.48 1.17 19.07
CA ARG A 217 -32.54 0.34 18.29
C ARG A 217 -31.25 1.11 18.01
N ASP A 218 -30.18 0.35 17.80
CA ASP A 218 -28.87 0.81 17.32
C ASP A 218 -28.17 1.81 18.25
N GLN A 219 -28.17 1.53 19.56
CA GLN A 219 -27.54 2.42 20.53
C GLN A 219 -26.24 1.84 21.03
N SER A 220 -25.17 2.62 20.88
CA SER A 220 -23.94 2.41 21.61
C SER A 220 -24.15 2.59 23.11
N ILE A 221 -23.29 2.00 23.96
CA ILE A 221 -23.37 2.18 25.42
C ILE A 221 -23.36 3.66 25.83
N GLU A 222 -22.62 4.52 25.11
CA GLU A 222 -22.62 5.97 25.34
C GLU A 222 -24.00 6.60 25.02
N SER A 223 -24.67 6.16 23.96
CA SER A 223 -26.01 6.64 23.61
C SER A 223 -27.04 6.21 24.66
N CYS A 224 -26.92 4.97 25.16
CA CYS A 224 -27.73 4.48 26.26
C CYS A 224 -27.61 5.32 27.53
N VAL A 225 -26.38 5.66 27.90
CA VAL A 225 -26.11 6.52 29.06
C VAL A 225 -26.74 7.91 28.88
N LYS A 226 -26.72 8.48 27.68
CA LYS A 226 -27.40 9.77 27.39
C LYS A 226 -28.90 9.69 27.61
N ILE A 227 -29.54 8.57 27.23
CA ILE A 227 -30.97 8.33 27.52
C ILE A 227 -31.19 8.28 29.03
N CYS A 228 -30.39 7.50 29.76
CA CYS A 228 -30.47 7.38 31.21
C CYS A 228 -30.37 8.75 31.91
N ASP A 229 -29.46 9.62 31.47
CA ASP A 229 -29.34 10.98 32.00
C ASP A 229 -30.51 11.89 31.61
N SER A 230 -31.08 11.74 30.41
CA SER A 230 -32.30 12.47 30.03
C SER A 230 -33.48 12.09 30.92
N MET A 231 -33.63 10.81 31.25
CA MET A 231 -34.68 10.32 32.16
C MET A 231 -34.54 10.91 33.57
N ARG A 232 -33.30 11.01 34.08
CA ARG A 232 -33.04 11.67 35.37
C ARG A 232 -33.41 13.15 35.36
N ALA A 233 -33.03 13.86 34.29
CA ALA A 233 -33.25 15.30 34.17
C ALA A 233 -34.75 15.65 34.13
N LYS A 234 -35.59 14.76 33.59
CA LYS A 234 -37.06 14.94 33.53
C LYS A 234 -37.77 14.71 34.87
N GLY A 235 -37.05 14.42 35.95
CA GLY A 235 -37.64 14.15 37.26
C GLY A 235 -38.50 12.88 37.30
N SER A 236 -38.37 12.00 36.31
CA SER A 236 -39.08 10.74 36.25
C SER A 236 -38.57 9.83 37.37
N SER A 237 -39.33 9.71 38.46
CA SER A 237 -39.12 8.65 39.44
C SER A 237 -39.58 7.33 38.81
N PRO A 238 -38.79 6.24 38.86
CA PRO A 238 -37.49 6.12 39.51
C PRO A 238 -36.28 6.53 38.64
N ARG A 239 -35.20 7.00 39.30
CA ARG A 239 -33.97 7.48 38.64
C ARG A 239 -33.20 6.30 38.02
N CYS A 240 -32.88 6.42 36.73
CA CYS A 240 -32.05 5.43 36.03
C CYS A 240 -30.64 5.42 36.63
N THR A 241 -30.10 4.30 37.10
CA THR A 241 -28.75 4.22 37.73
C THR A 241 -27.76 3.40 36.91
N ARG A 242 -28.27 2.49 36.09
CA ARG A 242 -27.53 1.55 35.26
C ARG A 242 -28.20 1.45 33.89
N VAL A 243 -27.41 1.22 32.86
CA VAL A 243 -27.91 0.86 31.53
C VAL A 243 -27.27 -0.44 31.10
N GLU A 244 -28.04 -1.26 30.40
CA GLU A 244 -27.55 -2.50 29.79
C GLU A 244 -27.76 -2.44 28.27
N VAL A 245 -26.84 -3.03 27.52
CA VAL A 245 -26.93 -3.20 26.07
C VAL A 245 -26.81 -4.69 25.74
N ASN A 246 -27.75 -5.20 24.95
CA ASN A 246 -27.74 -6.59 24.51
C ASN A 246 -27.00 -6.78 23.17
N ASP A 247 -26.96 -8.02 22.71
CA ASP A 247 -26.39 -8.47 21.43
C ASP A 247 -27.02 -7.86 20.18
N GLN A 248 -28.20 -7.26 20.32
CA GLN A 248 -28.89 -6.56 19.25
C GLN A 248 -28.74 -5.03 19.34
N GLY A 249 -27.86 -4.52 20.21
CA GLY A 249 -27.66 -3.08 20.40
C GLY A 249 -28.87 -2.37 20.99
N ARG A 250 -29.75 -3.11 21.68
CA ARG A 250 -30.92 -2.54 22.36
C ARG A 250 -30.52 -2.06 23.73
N CYS A 251 -30.99 -0.85 24.04
CA CYS A 251 -30.78 -0.21 25.32
C CYS A 251 -31.82 -0.60 26.37
N PHE A 252 -31.39 -0.92 27.59
CA PHE A 252 -32.24 -1.19 28.73
C PHE A 252 -31.83 -0.29 29.91
N PRO A 253 -32.41 0.91 30.05
CA PRO A 253 -32.19 1.75 31.23
C PRO A 253 -32.87 1.12 32.45
N GLN A 254 -32.08 0.79 33.45
CA GLN A 254 -32.54 0.16 34.68
C GLN A 254 -32.90 1.23 35.71
N ARG A 255 -34.13 1.14 36.22
CA ARG A 255 -34.63 2.02 37.29
C ARG A 255 -34.65 1.23 38.61
N VAL A 256 -34.31 1.89 39.71
CA VAL A 256 -34.49 1.33 41.06
C VAL A 256 -35.91 1.65 41.50
N ILE A 257 -36.85 0.70 41.47
CA ILE A 257 -38.20 0.91 42.00
C ILE A 257 -38.19 0.58 43.49
N ASP A 258 -38.84 1.42 44.30
CA ASP A 258 -39.05 1.13 45.72
C ASP A 258 -39.65 -0.27 45.90
N GLN A 259 -39.00 -1.08 46.74
CA GLN A 259 -39.02 -2.55 46.75
C GLN A 259 -40.37 -3.21 47.10
N ASN A 260 -41.46 -2.44 47.23
CA ASN A 260 -42.72 -2.89 47.80
C ASN A 260 -43.74 -3.46 46.79
N LYS A 261 -43.40 -3.64 45.50
CA LYS A 261 -44.39 -4.01 44.46
C LYS A 261 -43.95 -4.93 43.31
N ALA A 262 -42.86 -5.68 43.41
CA ALA A 262 -42.37 -6.46 42.27
C ALA A 262 -42.72 -7.96 42.32
N ASP A 263 -43.86 -8.35 41.72
CA ASP A 263 -44.24 -9.75 41.40
C ASP A 263 -44.08 -10.08 39.89
N GLY A 264 -43.30 -9.30 39.15
CA GLY A 264 -43.10 -9.48 37.71
C GLY A 264 -41.95 -10.42 37.37
N GLN A 265 -42.23 -11.47 36.59
CA GLN A 265 -41.21 -12.31 35.96
C GLN A 265 -40.31 -11.47 35.03
N LEU A 266 -39.12 -11.12 35.52
CA LEU A 266 -38.07 -10.51 34.72
C LEU A 266 -37.57 -11.49 33.66
N ARG A 267 -37.90 -11.21 32.39
CA ARG A 267 -37.25 -11.87 31.25
C ARG A 267 -35.79 -11.45 31.20
N ARG A 268 -34.88 -12.36 31.57
CA ARG A 268 -33.42 -12.14 31.45
C ARG A 268 -33.05 -11.96 29.97
N SER A 269 -32.95 -10.71 29.54
CA SER A 269 -32.25 -10.36 28.30
C SER A 269 -30.75 -10.67 28.51
N ARG A 270 -30.11 -11.32 27.54
CA ARG A 270 -28.66 -11.55 27.58
C ARG A 270 -27.95 -10.22 27.29
N SER A 271 -27.70 -9.44 28.35
CA SER A 271 -26.86 -8.26 28.28
C SER A 271 -25.42 -8.66 27.90
N ILE A 272 -24.81 -7.92 26.97
CA ILE A 272 -23.38 -8.07 26.63
C ILE A 272 -22.53 -7.13 27.47
N CYS A 273 -23.02 -5.93 27.78
CA CYS A 273 -22.34 -5.02 28.69
C CYS A 273 -23.28 -4.07 29.42
N ALA A 274 -22.81 -3.54 30.55
CA ALA A 274 -23.50 -2.53 31.34
C ALA A 274 -22.63 -1.28 31.55
N ALA A 275 -23.27 -0.13 31.76
CA ALA A 275 -22.60 1.06 32.27
C ALA A 275 -23.27 1.54 33.55
N ILE A 276 -22.48 1.69 34.61
CA ILE A 276 -22.93 2.01 35.96
C ILE A 276 -22.38 3.37 36.35
N LYS A 277 -23.25 4.26 36.84
CA LYS A 277 -22.80 5.56 37.34
C LYS A 277 -21.89 5.38 38.56
N ILE A 278 -20.75 6.07 38.57
CA ILE A 278 -19.79 6.11 39.69
C ILE A 278 -19.72 7.50 40.32
#